data_AF-A0A438FDW1-F1
#
_entry.id   AF-A0A438FDW1-F1
#
_cell.length_a   1.000
_cell.length_b   1.000
_cell.length_c   1.000
_cell.angle_alpha   90.00
_cell.angle_beta   90.00
_cell.angle_gamma   90.00
#
_symmetry.space_group_name_H-M   'P 1'
#
loop_
_entity.id
_entity.type
_entity.pdbx_description
1 polymer ?
#
loop_
_entity_poly.entity_id
_entity_poly.type
_entity_poly.pdbx_seq_one_letter_code
_entity_poly.pdbx_strand_id
1 'polypeptide(L)'
;MATASLGSSTLQSQINGFGVNKLQRSSLFQPTSFTFSRRKFSSTVKASARVDKFSKSDIIVSPSILSANFAKLGEQVKAVELAGCDWIHVDVMDGRFVPNITIGPLIVGALRPVTDLPLDVHLMIVEPEQRVPDFIKAGADIVSVHCEQSSTIHLHRTINQKLQDA
;
A
#
# COMPACT_ATOMS: atom_id res chain seq x y z
N MET A 1 43.40 -48.24 56.64
CA MET A 1 44.08 -46.96 56.36
C MET A 1 43.07 -45.85 56.68
N ALA A 2 43.10 -45.31 57.90
CA ALA A 2 43.57 -43.94 58.23
C ALA A 2 42.90 -42.87 57.33
N THR A 3 42.21 -41.81 57.75
CA THR A 3 41.95 -41.04 58.99
C THR A 3 40.89 -39.98 58.57
N ALA A 4 39.81 -39.71 59.33
CA ALA A 4 39.55 -38.46 60.10
C ALA A 4 39.72 -37.13 59.31
N SER A 5 38.93 -36.04 59.38
CA SER A 5 37.80 -35.57 60.19
C SER A 5 37.34 -34.19 59.64
N LEU A 6 36.16 -33.68 60.07
CA LEU A 6 35.80 -32.28 60.43
C LEU A 6 36.25 -31.14 59.50
N GLY A 7 35.45 -30.15 59.08
CA GLY A 7 34.45 -29.39 59.81
C GLY A 7 34.45 -27.94 59.28
N SER A 8 33.35 -27.24 59.58
CA SER A 8 32.99 -25.82 59.37
C SER A 8 34.11 -24.74 59.40
N SER A 9 33.82 -23.61 58.71
CA SER A 9 34.07 -22.19 59.07
C SER A 9 34.85 -21.40 57.98
N THR A 10 34.32 -20.32 57.39
CA THR A 10 34.07 -18.94 57.88
C THR A 10 35.25 -17.99 57.56
N LEU A 11 34.94 -16.98 56.74
CA LEU A 11 35.45 -15.59 56.70
C LEU A 11 36.84 -15.21 56.13
N GLN A 12 36.74 -14.13 55.34
CA GLN A 12 37.60 -12.93 55.25
C GLN A 12 38.94 -12.99 54.51
N SER A 13 38.98 -12.25 53.39
CA SER A 13 39.80 -11.03 53.18
C SER A 13 41.24 -11.35 52.76
N GLN A 14 41.90 -10.64 51.86
CA GLN A 14 42.09 -9.21 51.82
C GLN A 14 42.43 -8.78 50.38
N ILE A 15 41.74 -7.74 49.94
CA ILE A 15 42.16 -6.84 48.87
C ILE A 15 43.21 -5.92 49.50
N ASN A 16 44.42 -5.84 48.94
CA ASN A 16 45.28 -4.65 49.07
C ASN A 16 46.41 -4.69 48.03
N GLY A 17 46.40 -3.68 47.15
CA GLY A 17 47.43 -3.44 46.14
C GLY A 17 47.21 -2.06 45.53
N PHE A 18 47.68 -1.05 46.25
CA PHE A 18 47.60 0.38 45.97
C PHE A 18 48.19 0.78 44.61
N GLY A 19 47.45 1.61 43.88
CA GLY A 19 47.92 2.34 42.70
C GLY A 19 46.94 3.45 42.35
N VAL A 20 46.91 4.50 43.17
CA VAL A 20 46.07 5.70 42.94
C VAL A 20 46.68 6.50 41.80
N ASN A 21 46.31 6.17 40.57
CA ASN A 21 46.41 7.09 39.44
C ASN A 21 45.06 7.80 39.27
N LYS A 22 45.09 9.10 39.52
CA LYS A 22 44.00 10.05 39.38
C LYS A 22 43.55 10.05 37.92
N LEU A 23 42.57 9.21 37.57
CA LEU A 23 41.94 9.21 36.26
C LEU A 23 41.24 10.55 36.06
N GLN A 24 41.87 11.44 35.27
CA GLN A 24 41.21 12.62 34.75
C GLN A 24 39.98 12.16 33.97
N ARG A 25 38.81 12.62 34.43
CA ARG A 25 37.53 12.44 33.76
C ARG A 25 37.62 13.18 32.43
N SER A 26 37.98 12.48 31.36
CA SER A 26 37.86 13.02 30.01
C SER A 26 36.38 13.36 29.80
N SER A 27 36.12 14.64 29.54
CA SER A 27 34.79 15.13 29.21
C SER A 27 34.30 14.36 27.99
N LEU A 28 33.30 13.50 28.18
CA LEU A 28 32.55 12.90 27.09
C LEU A 28 32.01 14.03 26.23
N PHE A 29 32.59 14.20 25.03
CA PHE A 29 32.05 15.06 23.99
C PHE A 29 30.64 14.56 23.67
N GLN A 30 29.63 15.34 24.06
CA GLN A 30 28.28 15.15 23.55
C GLN A 30 28.28 15.66 22.10
N PRO A 31 27.97 14.82 21.09
CA PRO A 31 27.76 15.33 19.74
C PRO A 31 26.54 16.24 19.78
N THR A 32 26.77 17.54 19.66
CA THR A 32 25.73 18.54 19.50
C THR A 32 25.09 18.35 18.12
N SER A 33 23.79 18.04 18.14
CA SER A 33 22.88 18.04 17.00
C SER A 33 23.28 17.17 15.78
N PHE A 34 22.65 16.00 15.66
CA PHE A 34 22.43 15.42 14.34
C PHE A 34 21.40 16.28 13.60
N THR A 35 21.86 17.11 12.67
CA THR A 35 20.98 17.84 11.76
C THR A 35 20.40 16.84 10.77
N PHE A 36 19.23 16.28 11.09
CA PHE A 36 18.49 15.44 10.17
C PHE A 36 17.94 16.33 9.05
N SER A 37 18.69 16.47 7.96
CA SER A 37 18.21 17.09 6.74
C SER A 37 17.14 16.17 6.15
N ARG A 38 15.89 16.38 6.56
CA ARG A 38 14.72 15.76 5.93
C ARG A 38 14.64 16.31 4.52
N ARG A 39 15.28 15.63 3.56
CA ARG A 39 15.01 15.85 2.14
C ARG A 39 13.49 15.71 1.97
N LYS A 40 12.81 16.81 1.67
CA LYS A 40 11.42 16.80 1.23
C LYS A 40 11.41 16.14 -0.14
N PHE A 41 11.35 14.82 -0.17
CA PHE A 41 11.05 14.09 -1.38
C PHE A 41 9.56 14.32 -1.68
N SER A 42 9.28 15.31 -2.53
CA SER A 42 7.93 15.53 -3.05
C SER A 42 7.78 14.66 -4.29
N SER A 43 7.36 13.40 -4.11
CA SER A 43 6.90 12.60 -5.23
C SER A 43 5.57 13.17 -5.70
N THR A 44 5.54 13.84 -6.85
CA THR A 44 4.28 14.24 -7.49
C THR A 44 3.70 12.99 -8.15
N VAL A 45 2.64 12.44 -7.55
CA VAL A 45 1.82 11.40 -8.20
C VAL A 45 1.01 12.09 -9.29
N LYS A 46 1.20 11.67 -10.55
CA LYS A 46 0.39 12.13 -11.67
C LYS A 46 -0.75 11.14 -11.89
N ALA A 47 -1.98 11.64 -11.94
CA ALA A 47 -3.13 10.83 -12.33
C ALA A 47 -3.20 10.72 -13.86
N SER A 48 -4.16 9.94 -14.37
CA SER A 48 -4.44 9.95 -15.80
C SER A 48 -4.97 11.32 -16.22
N ALA A 49 -4.75 11.70 -17.48
CA ALA A 49 -5.24 12.95 -18.03
C ALA A 49 -6.78 13.08 -17.99
N ARG A 50 -7.52 11.97 -17.84
CA ARG A 50 -8.99 12.00 -17.69
C ARG A 50 -9.37 12.37 -16.26
N VAL A 51 -8.67 11.84 -15.27
CA VAL A 51 -8.91 12.15 -13.85
C VAL A 51 -8.50 13.59 -13.53
N ASP A 52 -7.40 14.08 -14.10
CA ASP A 52 -6.91 15.45 -13.87
C ASP A 52 -7.88 16.54 -14.37
N LYS A 53 -8.90 16.20 -15.18
CA LYS A 53 -9.95 17.14 -15.59
C LYS A 53 -10.91 17.52 -14.45
N PHE A 54 -10.98 16.69 -13.41
CA PHE A 54 -11.91 16.86 -12.30
C PHE A 54 -11.22 17.57 -11.12
N SER A 55 -11.89 18.55 -10.53
CA SER A 55 -11.35 19.24 -9.35
C SER A 55 -11.53 18.40 -8.09
N LYS A 56 -10.52 18.42 -7.22
CA LYS A 56 -10.59 17.78 -5.89
C LYS A 56 -11.55 18.50 -4.92
N SER A 57 -12.02 19.70 -5.27
CA SER A 57 -13.01 20.46 -4.51
C SER A 57 -14.45 20.02 -4.76
N ASP A 58 -14.69 19.31 -5.86
CA ASP A 58 -16.03 19.00 -6.34
C ASP A 58 -16.46 17.64 -5.81
N ILE A 59 -17.78 17.42 -5.73
CA ILE A 59 -18.33 16.13 -5.33
C ILE A 59 -18.40 15.25 -6.56
N ILE A 60 -17.60 14.18 -6.56
CA ILE A 60 -17.54 13.19 -7.64
C ILE A 60 -18.52 12.06 -7.39
N VAL A 61 -19.30 11.71 -8.40
CA VAL A 61 -20.21 10.56 -8.39
C VAL A 61 -19.71 9.49 -9.37
N SER A 62 -19.35 8.33 -8.81
CA SER A 62 -18.84 7.16 -9.55
C SER A 62 -19.80 5.96 -9.40
N PRO A 63 -20.85 5.84 -10.23
CA PRO A 63 -21.79 4.71 -10.17
C PRO A 63 -21.12 3.37 -10.49
N SER A 64 -21.43 2.35 -9.69
CA SER A 64 -20.97 0.97 -9.92
C SER A 64 -21.80 0.25 -10.98
N ILE A 65 -21.11 -0.33 -11.96
CA ILE A 65 -21.74 -1.12 -13.03
C ILE A 65 -22.26 -2.47 -12.56
N LEU A 66 -21.95 -2.92 -11.33
CA LEU A 66 -22.50 -4.17 -10.80
C LEU A 66 -24.03 -4.16 -10.72
N SER A 67 -24.61 -2.98 -10.53
CA SER A 67 -26.06 -2.79 -10.47
C SER A 67 -26.68 -2.61 -11.87
N ALA A 68 -25.88 -2.56 -12.92
CA ALA A 68 -26.35 -2.35 -14.28
C ALA A 68 -26.87 -3.64 -14.92
N ASN A 69 -27.70 -3.49 -15.96
CA ASN A 69 -28.07 -4.61 -16.80
C ASN A 69 -26.92 -5.00 -17.73
N PHE A 70 -26.20 -6.08 -17.40
CA PHE A 70 -25.08 -6.60 -18.18
C PHE A 70 -25.41 -6.96 -19.62
N ALA A 71 -26.66 -7.34 -19.94
CA ALA A 71 -27.06 -7.63 -21.31
C ALA A 71 -27.04 -6.39 -22.22
N LYS A 72 -27.04 -5.19 -21.63
CA LYS A 72 -27.06 -3.89 -22.33
C LYS A 72 -26.05 -2.91 -21.73
N LEU A 73 -24.90 -3.42 -21.30
CA LEU A 73 -23.96 -2.66 -20.47
C LEU A 73 -23.52 -1.34 -21.11
N GLY A 74 -23.23 -1.34 -22.42
CA GLY A 74 -22.81 -0.12 -23.12
C GLY A 74 -23.91 0.96 -23.17
N GLU A 75 -25.19 0.57 -23.28
CA GLU A 75 -26.31 1.51 -23.21
C GLU A 75 -26.49 2.06 -21.79
N GLN A 76 -26.33 1.21 -20.77
CA GLN A 76 -26.43 1.62 -19.37
C GLN A 76 -25.34 2.63 -19.01
N VAL A 77 -24.10 2.42 -19.45
CA VAL A 77 -22.99 3.35 -19.23
C VAL A 77 -23.27 4.70 -19.90
N LYS A 78 -23.73 4.71 -21.14
CA LYS A 78 -24.12 5.96 -21.82
C LYS A 78 -25.27 6.67 -21.11
N ALA A 79 -26.24 5.92 -20.59
CA ALA A 79 -27.36 6.51 -19.87
C ALA A 79 -26.91 7.23 -18.58
N VAL A 80 -26.00 6.65 -17.80
CA VAL A 80 -25.48 7.31 -16.60
C VAL A 80 -24.52 8.46 -16.93
N GLU A 81 -23.76 8.36 -18.02
CA GLU A 81 -22.95 9.47 -18.54
C GLU A 81 -23.83 10.67 -18.90
N LEU A 82 -24.94 10.44 -19.64
CA LEU A 82 -25.92 11.48 -19.95
C LEU A 82 -26.64 12.04 -18.71
N ALA A 83 -26.78 11.23 -17.66
CA ALA A 83 -27.33 11.66 -16.37
C ALA A 83 -26.35 12.55 -15.58
N GLY A 84 -25.11 12.71 -16.04
CA GLY A 84 -24.10 13.58 -15.43
C GLY A 84 -23.26 12.90 -14.35
N CYS A 85 -23.02 11.59 -14.44
CA CYS A 85 -21.98 10.98 -13.60
C CYS A 85 -20.58 11.41 -14.05
N ASP A 86 -19.64 11.44 -13.11
CA ASP A 86 -18.29 11.88 -13.35
C ASP A 86 -17.41 10.73 -13.83
N TRP A 87 -17.45 9.60 -13.10
CA TRP A 87 -16.60 8.42 -13.32
C TRP A 87 -17.47 7.17 -13.44
N ILE A 88 -16.90 6.06 -13.93
CA ILE A 88 -17.58 4.76 -13.96
C ILE A 88 -16.83 3.79 -13.06
N HIS A 89 -17.51 3.28 -12.03
CA HIS A 89 -16.91 2.36 -11.07
C HIS A 89 -17.07 0.90 -11.52
N VAL A 90 -15.96 0.15 -11.48
CA VAL A 90 -15.84 -1.23 -11.95
C VAL A 90 -15.29 -2.10 -10.82
N ASP A 91 -16.17 -2.86 -10.18
CA ASP A 91 -15.81 -3.80 -9.11
C ASP A 91 -15.40 -5.17 -9.67
N VAL A 92 -14.15 -5.55 -9.44
CA VAL A 92 -13.54 -6.81 -9.89
C VAL A 92 -13.41 -7.75 -8.70
N MET A 93 -14.06 -8.91 -8.79
CA MET A 93 -14.11 -9.92 -7.73
C MET A 93 -13.65 -11.28 -8.27
N ASP A 94 -12.82 -12.00 -7.51
CA ASP A 94 -12.19 -13.28 -7.94
C ASP A 94 -12.74 -14.54 -7.26
N GLY A 95 -13.73 -14.43 -6.38
CA GLY A 95 -14.26 -15.56 -5.63
C GLY A 95 -13.37 -16.03 -4.47
N ARG A 96 -12.17 -15.47 -4.30
CA ARG A 96 -11.21 -15.84 -3.25
C ARG A 96 -11.14 -14.77 -2.17
N PHE A 97 -10.93 -13.51 -2.56
CA PHE A 97 -10.90 -12.39 -1.62
C PHE A 97 -12.31 -12.06 -1.12
N VAL A 98 -13.28 -12.14 -2.02
CA VAL A 98 -14.72 -12.06 -1.75
C VAL A 98 -15.40 -13.29 -2.32
N PRO A 99 -16.53 -13.78 -1.77
CA PRO A 99 -17.15 -15.03 -2.20
C PRO A 99 -17.83 -14.97 -3.58
N ASN A 100 -17.84 -13.81 -4.23
CA ASN A 100 -18.50 -13.58 -5.52
C ASN A 100 -17.47 -13.44 -6.64
N ILE A 101 -17.87 -13.71 -7.89
CA ILE A 101 -17.06 -13.52 -9.10
C ILE A 101 -17.82 -12.56 -10.01
N THR A 102 -17.17 -11.48 -10.45
CA THR A 102 -17.83 -10.45 -11.26
C THR A 102 -17.32 -10.43 -12.70
N ILE A 103 -16.31 -9.60 -12.96
CA ILE A 103 -15.83 -9.22 -14.28
C ILE A 103 -14.32 -9.05 -14.28
N GLY A 104 -13.72 -9.13 -15.45
CA GLY A 104 -12.27 -8.98 -15.64
C GLY A 104 -11.89 -7.84 -16.59
N PRO A 105 -10.61 -7.76 -16.97
CA PRO A 105 -10.07 -6.70 -17.84
C PRO A 105 -10.79 -6.59 -19.20
N LEU A 106 -11.38 -7.69 -19.68
CA LEU A 106 -12.14 -7.72 -20.93
C LEU A 106 -13.31 -6.72 -20.93
N ILE A 107 -14.01 -6.60 -19.80
CA ILE A 107 -15.14 -5.66 -19.69
C ILE A 107 -14.65 -4.22 -19.66
N VAL A 108 -13.53 -3.93 -18.99
CA VAL A 108 -12.90 -2.60 -19.01
C VAL A 108 -12.52 -2.22 -20.44
N GLY A 109 -11.89 -3.13 -21.18
CA GLY A 109 -11.53 -2.92 -22.59
C GLY A 109 -12.75 -2.72 -23.49
N ALA A 110 -13.87 -3.40 -23.21
CA ALA A 110 -15.12 -3.22 -23.95
C ALA A 110 -15.83 -1.90 -23.62
N LEU A 111 -15.69 -1.39 -22.39
CA LEU A 111 -16.26 -0.11 -21.96
C LEU A 111 -15.42 1.08 -22.43
N ARG A 112 -14.11 0.91 -22.57
CA ARG A 112 -13.21 1.99 -22.95
C ARG A 112 -13.62 2.74 -24.24
N PRO A 113 -14.04 2.09 -25.34
CA PRO A 113 -14.53 2.79 -26.54
C PRO A 113 -15.98 3.31 -26.42
N VAL A 114 -16.70 2.98 -25.34
CA VAL A 114 -18.11 3.37 -25.14
C VAL A 114 -18.22 4.73 -24.46
N THR A 115 -17.29 5.08 -23.58
CA THR A 115 -17.28 6.32 -22.78
C THR A 115 -15.88 6.90 -22.67
N ASP A 116 -15.78 8.22 -22.57
CA ASP A 116 -14.52 8.95 -22.30
C ASP A 116 -14.33 9.30 -20.82
N LEU A 117 -15.31 8.99 -19.96
CA LEU A 117 -15.22 9.20 -18.52
C LEU A 117 -14.12 8.32 -17.90
N PRO A 118 -13.48 8.75 -16.78
CA PRO A 118 -12.54 7.91 -16.06
C PRO A 118 -13.15 6.56 -15.66
N LEU A 119 -12.41 5.48 -15.94
CA LEU A 119 -12.76 4.15 -15.46
C LEU A 119 -12.04 3.90 -14.13
N ASP A 120 -12.83 3.83 -13.06
CA ASP A 120 -12.39 3.58 -11.69
C ASP A 120 -12.52 2.10 -11.35
N VAL A 121 -11.39 1.38 -11.41
CA VAL A 121 -11.34 -0.08 -11.22
C VAL A 121 -10.97 -0.41 -9.78
N HIS A 122 -11.83 -1.15 -9.11
CA HIS A 122 -11.63 -1.60 -7.74
C HIS A 122 -11.37 -3.11 -7.70
N LEU A 123 -10.15 -3.49 -7.30
CA LEU A 123 -9.68 -4.87 -7.29
C LEU A 123 -9.92 -5.54 -5.92
N MET A 124 -11.07 -6.20 -5.78
CA MET A 124 -11.39 -7.12 -4.69
C MET A 124 -10.88 -8.53 -5.00
N ILE A 125 -9.57 -8.68 -5.13
CA ILE A 125 -8.91 -9.93 -5.53
C ILE A 125 -7.69 -10.23 -4.66
N VAL A 126 -7.24 -11.47 -4.67
CA VAL A 126 -5.93 -11.86 -4.14
C VAL A 126 -4.83 -11.66 -5.19
N GLU A 127 -3.61 -11.35 -4.74
CA GLU A 127 -2.44 -11.15 -5.61
C GLU A 127 -2.68 -10.08 -6.71
N PRO A 128 -3.20 -8.89 -6.37
CA PRO A 128 -3.57 -7.87 -7.36
C PRO A 128 -2.39 -7.43 -8.23
N GLU A 129 -1.15 -7.53 -7.72
CA GLU A 129 0.08 -7.22 -8.46
C GLU A 129 0.23 -7.98 -9.79
N GLN A 130 -0.44 -9.12 -9.95
CA GLN A 130 -0.43 -9.89 -11.19
C GLN A 130 -1.45 -9.41 -12.22
N ARG A 131 -2.50 -8.70 -11.78
CA ARG A 131 -3.63 -8.30 -12.63
C ARG A 131 -3.64 -6.80 -12.93
N VAL A 132 -3.03 -5.97 -12.08
CA VAL A 132 -2.93 -4.52 -12.29
C VAL A 132 -2.50 -4.19 -13.73
N PRO A 133 -1.42 -4.76 -14.32
CA PRO A 133 -1.02 -4.42 -15.69
C PRO A 133 -2.09 -4.70 -16.76
N ASP A 134 -2.90 -5.74 -16.57
CA ASP A 134 -3.97 -6.10 -17.52
C ASP A 134 -5.08 -5.04 -17.53
N PHE A 135 -5.46 -4.53 -16.35
CA PHE A 135 -6.46 -3.47 -16.22
C PHE A 135 -5.97 -2.12 -16.76
N ILE A 136 -4.70 -1.80 -16.53
CA ILE A 136 -4.07 -0.61 -17.10
C ILE A 136 -4.12 -0.68 -18.64
N LYS A 137 -3.70 -1.80 -19.21
CA LYS A 137 -3.74 -2.03 -20.66
C LYS A 137 -5.16 -2.01 -21.22
N ALA A 138 -6.15 -2.43 -20.44
CA ALA A 138 -7.56 -2.36 -20.82
C ALA A 138 -8.12 -0.93 -20.82
N GLY A 139 -7.39 0.06 -20.28
CA GLY A 139 -7.78 1.46 -20.28
C GLY A 139 -8.37 1.96 -18.95
N ALA A 140 -8.04 1.30 -17.83
CA ALA A 140 -8.34 1.80 -16.50
C ALA A 140 -7.58 3.11 -16.21
N ASP A 141 -8.29 4.09 -15.66
CA ASP A 141 -7.71 5.38 -15.27
C ASP A 141 -7.28 5.39 -13.79
N ILE A 142 -8.02 4.67 -12.96
CA ILE A 142 -7.76 4.48 -11.54
C ILE A 142 -7.81 2.99 -11.27
N VAL A 143 -6.82 2.49 -10.50
CA VAL A 143 -6.80 1.11 -10.02
C VAL A 143 -6.63 1.13 -8.51
N SER A 144 -7.69 0.75 -7.81
CA SER A 144 -7.75 0.66 -6.36
C SER A 144 -7.48 -0.78 -5.92
N VAL A 145 -6.61 -0.94 -4.92
CA VAL A 145 -6.24 -2.25 -4.36
C VAL A 145 -6.49 -2.27 -2.85
N HIS A 146 -6.81 -3.45 -2.35
CA HIS A 146 -6.96 -3.70 -0.92
C HIS A 146 -5.62 -3.69 -0.18
N CYS A 147 -5.60 -3.11 1.02
CA CYS A 147 -4.40 -3.02 1.86
C CYS A 147 -4.25 -4.21 2.82
N GLU A 148 -5.27 -5.06 2.88
CA GLU A 148 -5.36 -6.23 3.72
C GLU A 148 -4.36 -7.30 3.29
N GLN A 149 -3.76 -7.97 4.28
CA GLN A 149 -2.78 -9.03 4.07
C GLN A 149 -3.34 -10.22 3.27
N SER A 150 -4.66 -10.42 3.32
CA SER A 150 -5.35 -11.44 2.53
C SER A 150 -5.37 -11.12 1.02
N SER A 151 -5.20 -9.85 0.63
CA SER A 151 -5.09 -9.44 -0.77
C SER A 151 -3.63 -9.41 -1.23
N THR A 152 -2.78 -8.62 -0.55
CA THR A 152 -1.37 -8.45 -0.96
C THR A 152 -0.42 -8.40 0.25
N ILE A 153 0.71 -9.09 0.12
CA ILE A 153 1.77 -9.13 1.14
C ILE A 153 2.64 -7.86 1.08
N HIS A 154 2.71 -7.22 -0.09
CA HIS A 154 3.63 -6.12 -0.37
C HIS A 154 2.91 -4.94 -1.02
N LEU A 155 1.97 -4.33 -0.30
CA LEU A 155 1.19 -3.19 -0.79
C LEU A 155 2.04 -2.08 -1.41
N HIS A 156 3.17 -1.73 -0.78
CA HIS A 156 4.11 -0.74 -1.30
C HIS A 156 4.64 -1.06 -2.70
N ARG A 157 4.81 -2.34 -3.04
CA ARG A 157 5.25 -2.77 -4.37
C ARG A 157 4.11 -2.62 -5.37
N THR A 158 2.91 -3.03 -4.98
CA THR A 158 1.70 -2.97 -5.80
C THR A 158 1.36 -1.53 -6.18
N ILE A 159 1.36 -0.59 -5.23
CA ILE A 159 1.05 0.83 -5.52
C ILE A 159 2.15 1.54 -6.33
N ASN A 160 3.37 1.01 -6.32
CA ASN A 160 4.48 1.55 -7.11
C ASN A 160 4.47 1.01 -8.54
N GLN A 161 3.59 0.05 -8.88
CA GLN A 161 3.36 -0.31 -10.26
C GLN A 161 2.76 0.90 -10.98
N LYS A 162 3.47 1.37 -12.01
CA LYS A 162 3.07 2.58 -12.72
C LYS A 162 2.03 2.25 -13.78
N LEU A 163 1.07 3.15 -13.92
CA LEU A 163 0.37 3.42 -15.17
C LEU A 163 1.41 3.98 -16.16
N GLN A 164 2.25 3.11 -16.75
CA GLN A 164 3.18 3.48 -17.80
C GLN A 164 2.52 3.24 -19.15
N ASP A 165 2.36 4.32 -19.92
CA ASP A 165 2.18 4.36 -21.37
C ASP A 165 1.16 3.36 -21.94
N ALA A 166 -0.11 3.52 -21.57
CA ALA A 166 -1.25 3.05 -22.36
C ALA A 166 -1.84 4.20 -23.19
#